data_AF-A0A2V9JFP0-F1
#
_entry.id   AF-A0A2V9JFP0-F1
#
_cell.length_a   1.000
_cell.length_b   1.000
_cell.length_c   1.000
_cell.angle_alpha   90.00
_cell.angle_beta   90.00
_cell.angle_gamma   90.00
#
_symmetry.space_group_name_H-M   'P 1'
#
loop_
_entity.id
_entity.type
_entity.pdbx_description
1 polymer ?
#
loop_
_entity_poly.entity_id
_entity_poly.type
_entity_poly.pdbx_seq_one_letter_code
_entity_poly.pdbx_strand_id
1 'polypeptide(L)'
;MFKFSGKRPANLGAKNGKLAPVVNKPNNVSSQADVNDRAHYVAPLKFTGDAAAAFQKLLKLVQAQPRASVVTQDSQYLHAEFSTP
;
A
#
# COMPACT_ATOMS: atom_id res chain seq x y z
N MET A 1 0.82 -19.09 20.24
CA MET A 1 1.34 -17.88 19.56
C MET A 1 0.16 -17.16 18.93
N PHE A 2 -0.33 -16.08 19.54
CA PHE A 2 -1.49 -15.34 19.03
C PHE A 2 -1.05 -14.44 17.88
N LYS A 3 -1.50 -14.74 16.65
CA LYS A 3 -1.32 -13.84 15.51
C LYS A 3 -2.39 -12.77 15.58
N PHE A 4 -2.02 -11.53 15.87
CA PHE A 4 -2.89 -10.36 15.69
C PHE A 4 -2.96 -9.99 14.21
N SER A 5 -3.48 -10.91 13.38
CA SER A 5 -3.73 -10.65 11.97
C SER A 5 -5.05 -9.89 11.83
N GLY A 6 -4.97 -8.63 11.37
CA GLY A 6 -6.15 -7.85 11.02
C GLY A 6 -6.98 -8.54 9.93
N LYS A 7 -8.29 -8.25 9.89
CA LYS A 7 -9.16 -8.73 8.81
C LYS A 7 -8.86 -7.96 7.53
N ARG A 8 -8.53 -8.67 6.45
CA ARG A 8 -8.35 -8.07 5.12
C ARG A 8 -9.63 -7.37 4.66
N PRO A 9 -9.58 -6.10 4.22
CA PRO A 9 -10.73 -5.42 3.64
C PRO A 9 -11.20 -6.10 2.33
N ALA A 10 -12.51 -6.07 2.07
CA ALA A 10 -13.08 -6.64 0.84
C ALA A 10 -12.98 -5.71 -0.38
N ASN A 11 -12.63 -4.45 -0.17
CA ASN A 11 -12.63 -3.37 -1.16
C ASN A 11 -11.21 -2.94 -1.60
N LEU A 12 -10.23 -3.83 -1.49
CA LEU A 12 -8.86 -3.57 -1.96
C LEU A 12 -8.79 -3.50 -3.50
N GLY A 13 -7.69 -2.93 -4.01
CA GLY A 13 -7.49 -2.68 -5.44
C GLY A 13 -7.53 -1.19 -5.79
N ALA A 14 -6.95 -0.85 -6.93
CA ALA A 14 -7.14 0.45 -7.56
C ALA A 14 -8.31 0.37 -8.56
N LYS A 15 -9.24 1.31 -8.46
CA LYS A 15 -10.36 1.46 -9.43
C LYS A 15 -10.26 2.85 -10.04
N ASN A 16 -10.10 2.93 -11.36
CA ASN A 16 -9.90 4.19 -12.09
C ASN A 16 -8.74 5.04 -11.52
N GLY A 17 -7.63 4.37 -11.17
CA GLY A 17 -6.45 5.03 -10.57
C GLY A 17 -6.61 5.49 -9.12
N LYS A 18 -7.72 5.15 -8.46
CA LYS A 18 -8.00 5.52 -7.07
C LYS A 18 -8.02 4.30 -6.15
N LEU A 19 -7.41 4.45 -4.98
CA LEU A 19 -7.55 3.51 -3.87
C LEU A 19 -8.87 3.73 -3.15
N ALA A 20 -9.27 2.78 -2.31
CA ALA A 20 -10.39 2.98 -1.40
C ALA A 20 -10.14 4.23 -0.52
N PRO A 21 -11.18 5.02 -0.22
CA PRO A 21 -11.07 6.14 0.71
C PRO A 21 -10.56 5.69 2.08
N VAL A 22 -9.88 6.61 2.76
CA VAL A 22 -9.49 6.39 4.15
C VAL A 22 -10.73 6.28 5.04
N VAL A 23 -10.64 5.45 6.07
CA VAL A 23 -11.66 5.33 7.11
C VAL A 23 -11.09 5.89 8.40
N ASN A 24 -11.96 6.47 9.25
CA ASN A 24 -11.55 7.09 10.52
C ASN A 24 -11.05 6.03 11.54
N LYS A 25 -9.81 5.57 11.35
CA LYS A 25 -9.09 4.59 12.17
C LYS A 25 -7.61 4.96 12.20
N PRO A 26 -6.93 4.80 13.35
CA PRO A 26 -5.57 5.30 13.54
C PRO A 26 -4.52 4.68 12.60
N ASN A 27 -4.76 3.46 12.10
CA ASN A 27 -3.80 2.72 11.28
C ASN A 27 -4.18 2.71 9.79
N ASN A 28 -4.86 3.76 9.31
CA ASN A 28 -5.31 3.85 7.92
C ASN A 28 -4.83 5.16 7.29
N VAL A 29 -3.82 5.09 6.44
CA VAL A 29 -3.24 6.26 5.77
C VAL A 29 -3.25 6.12 4.25
N SER A 30 -3.29 7.23 3.54
CA SER A 30 -3.24 7.27 2.08
C SER A 30 -2.69 8.60 1.57
N SER A 31 -1.85 8.53 0.54
CA SER A 31 -1.43 9.72 -0.21
C SER A 31 -2.52 10.30 -1.13
N GLN A 32 -3.67 9.63 -1.24
CA GLN A 32 -4.84 10.12 -1.96
C GLN A 32 -5.92 10.70 -1.02
N ALA A 33 -5.67 10.76 0.30
CA ALA A 33 -6.53 11.46 1.24
C ALA A 33 -6.45 12.99 1.05
N ASP A 34 -7.38 13.74 1.66
CA ASP A 34 -7.32 15.20 1.72
C ASP A 34 -6.03 15.62 2.43
N VAL A 35 -5.25 16.54 1.83
CA VAL A 35 -4.00 17.05 2.40
C VAL A 35 -4.21 17.76 3.75
N ASN A 36 -5.42 18.25 4.01
CA ASN A 36 -5.80 18.87 5.29
C ASN A 36 -6.15 17.84 6.36
N ASP A 37 -6.40 16.58 5.99
CA ASP A 37 -6.60 15.47 6.92
C ASP A 37 -5.24 14.96 7.42
N ARG A 38 -4.68 15.68 8.40
CA ARG A 38 -3.38 15.36 8.99
C ARG A 38 -3.32 14.01 9.70
N ALA A 39 -4.48 13.39 10.00
CA ALA A 39 -4.52 12.09 10.67
C ALA A 39 -4.31 10.93 9.69
N HIS A 40 -4.78 11.07 8.45
CA HIS A 40 -4.75 9.99 7.46
C HIS A 40 -3.90 10.29 6.22
N TYR A 41 -3.56 11.55 5.95
CA TYR A 41 -2.70 11.90 4.82
C TYR A 41 -1.23 11.56 5.09
N VAL A 42 -0.59 10.93 4.10
CA VAL A 42 0.85 10.71 4.06
C VAL A 42 1.40 11.11 2.69
N ALA A 43 2.56 11.76 2.66
CA ALA A 43 3.17 12.19 1.39
C ALA A 43 3.44 11.00 0.46
N PRO A 44 3.16 11.11 -0.86
CA PRO A 44 3.46 10.05 -1.80
C PRO A 44 4.97 9.84 -1.95
N LEU A 45 5.36 8.59 -2.21
CA LEU A 45 6.75 8.27 -2.56
C LEU A 45 7.09 8.89 -3.91
N LYS A 46 8.10 9.76 -3.93
CA LYS A 46 8.60 10.39 -5.15
C LYS A 46 9.57 9.44 -5.84
N PHE A 47 9.50 9.39 -7.17
CA PHE A 47 10.46 8.69 -8.01
C PHE A 47 10.81 9.55 -9.22
N THR A 48 11.90 9.22 -9.88
CA THR A 48 12.38 9.88 -11.09
C THR A 48 12.55 8.84 -12.20
N GLY A 49 12.42 9.27 -13.45
CA GLY A 49 12.55 8.39 -14.61
C GLY A 49 11.24 7.68 -14.96
N ASP A 50 11.36 6.52 -15.61
CA ASP A 50 10.22 5.78 -16.11
C ASP A 50 9.38 5.14 -14.99
N ALA A 51 8.06 5.30 -15.08
CA ALA A 51 7.13 4.82 -14.06
C ALA A 51 7.04 3.30 -14.00
N ALA A 52 7.06 2.61 -15.14
CA ALA A 52 7.00 1.15 -15.16
C ALA A 52 8.27 0.53 -14.57
N ALA A 53 9.44 1.08 -14.91
CA ALA A 53 10.72 0.68 -14.34
C ALA A 53 10.78 0.93 -12.83
N ALA A 54 10.30 2.11 -12.37
CA ALA A 54 10.23 2.43 -10.94
C ALA A 54 9.30 1.47 -10.19
N PHE A 55 8.14 1.14 -10.77
CA PHE A 55 7.18 0.20 -10.17
C PHE A 55 7.74 -1.22 -10.08
N GLN A 56 8.39 -1.71 -11.14
CA GLN A 56 9.07 -3.00 -11.13
C GLN A 56 10.20 -3.06 -10.10
N LYS A 57 10.94 -1.95 -9.91
CA LYS A 57 11.95 -1.84 -8.86
C LYS A 57 11.32 -1.91 -7.47
N LEU A 58 10.20 -1.21 -7.24
CA LEU A 58 9.47 -1.27 -5.98
C LEU A 58 9.00 -2.70 -5.66
N LEU A 59 8.42 -3.40 -6.63
CA LEU A 59 8.00 -4.78 -6.49
C LEU A 59 9.15 -5.68 -6.02
N LYS A 60 10.30 -5.61 -6.70
CA LYS A 60 11.48 -6.41 -6.34
C LYS A 60 11.97 -6.11 -4.92
N LEU A 61 11.98 -4.82 -4.54
CA LEU A 61 12.37 -4.41 -3.18
C LEU A 61 11.41 -4.99 -2.14
N VAL A 62 10.09 -4.91 -2.37
CA VAL A 62 9.08 -5.47 -1.46
C VAL A 62 9.23 -6.98 -1.33
N GLN A 63 9.42 -7.70 -2.44
CA GLN A 63 9.62 -9.16 -2.41
C GLN A 63 10.89 -9.59 -1.67
N ALA A 64 11.93 -8.76 -1.69
CA ALA A 64 13.18 -9.03 -0.97
C ALA A 64 13.11 -8.75 0.54
N GLN A 65 12.06 -8.07 1.02
CA GLN A 65 11.92 -7.77 2.45
C GLN A 65 11.53 -9.02 3.24
N PRO A 66 12.17 -9.27 4.41
CA PRO A 66 11.79 -10.37 5.28
C PRO A 66 10.32 -10.26 5.70
N ARG A 67 9.59 -11.38 5.60
CA ARG A 67 8.18 -11.51 6.03
C ARG A 67 7.21 -10.63 5.24
N ALA A 68 7.59 -10.21 4.04
CA ALA A 68 6.70 -9.61 3.06
C ALA A 68 6.00 -10.68 2.23
N SER A 69 4.73 -10.47 1.91
CA SER A 69 3.95 -11.29 0.98
C SER A 69 3.28 -10.37 -0.04
N VAL A 70 3.54 -10.61 -1.34
CA VAL A 70 2.82 -9.95 -2.42
C VAL A 70 1.53 -10.73 -2.67
N VAL A 71 0.39 -10.14 -2.30
CA VAL A 71 -0.92 -10.80 -2.36
C VAL A 71 -1.56 -10.62 -3.73
N THR A 72 -1.41 -9.44 -4.33
CA THR A 72 -1.96 -9.13 -5.66
C THR A 72 -1.12 -8.04 -6.30
N GLN A 73 -0.92 -8.13 -7.62
CA GLN A 73 -0.26 -7.10 -8.39
C GLN A 73 -0.82 -7.01 -9.82
N ASP A 74 -0.70 -5.83 -10.41
CA ASP A 74 -0.81 -5.59 -11.85
C ASP A 74 0.24 -4.54 -12.27
N SER A 75 0.10 -3.92 -13.44
CA SER A 75 1.06 -2.93 -13.95
C SER A 75 1.11 -1.63 -13.15
N GLN A 76 0.08 -1.32 -12.34
CA GLN A 76 -0.06 -0.04 -11.62
C GLN A 76 -0.52 -0.20 -10.15
N TYR A 77 -0.79 -1.42 -9.70
CA TYR A 77 -1.24 -1.72 -8.34
C TYR A 77 -0.42 -2.84 -7.70
N LEU A 78 -0.01 -2.63 -6.45
CA LEU A 78 0.72 -3.60 -5.65
C LEU A 78 0.09 -3.66 -4.26
N HIS A 79 -0.41 -4.84 -3.88
CA HIS A 79 -0.85 -5.15 -2.53
C HIS A 79 0.15 -6.07 -1.86
N ALA A 80 0.82 -5.56 -0.83
CA ALA A 80 1.78 -6.31 -0.04
C ALA A 80 1.40 -6.31 1.45
N GLU A 81 1.54 -7.46 2.10
CA GLU A 81 1.31 -7.65 3.53
C GLU A 81 2.63 -7.98 4.22
N PHE A 82 2.87 -7.35 5.36
CA PHE A 82 4.06 -7.57 6.18
C PHE A 82 3.63 -8.12 7.53
N SER A 83 4.46 -9.00 8.10
CA SER A 83 4.23 -9.55 9.43
C SER A 83 5.46 -9.45 10.31
N THR A 84 5.23 -9.33 11.61
CA THR A 84 6.25 -9.40 12.66
C THR A 84 5.86 -10.49 13.66
N PRO A 85 6.83 -11.07 14.40
CA PRO A 85 6.59 -12.14 15.37
C PRO A 85 5.74 -11.67 16.55
#